data_AF-A0A1B8Y7M6-F1
#
_entry.id   AF-A0A1B8Y7M6-F1
#
_cell.length_a   1.000
_cell.length_b   1.000
_cell.length_c   1.000
_cell.angle_alpha   90.00
_cell.angle_beta   90.00
_cell.angle_gamma   90.00
#
_symmetry.space_group_name_H-M   'P 1'
#
loop_
_entity.id
_entity.type
_entity.pdbx_description
1 polymer ?
#
loop_
_entity_poly.entity_id
_entity_poly.type
_entity_poly.pdbx_seq_one_letter_code
_entity_poly.pdbx_strand_id
1 'polypeptide(L)'
;LEKVYDPNNEEDDMVEMEEERLRMREHVMTEVDLNRDRLIDLQEFIRATEKREFLEPDGWETVADQPIYTEEELQEFEKQILQQEEELKRKADELYRQREDLQKQHEYIQAQKQELQQVVQQMEQKKLEQQQPVPPAVPDANFQQGGDQAVHLGSQQPLPPGHLPEAGVPQSHPVP
;
A
#
# COMPACT_ATOMS: atom_id res chain seq x y z
N LEU A 1 44.20 8.20 12.68
CA LEU A 1 44.43 9.15 13.80
C LEU A 1 44.11 10.57 13.36
N GLU A 2 44.83 11.17 12.40
CA GLU A 2 44.59 12.55 11.93
C GLU A 2 43.18 12.82 11.36
N LYS A 3 42.50 11.79 10.82
CA LYS A 3 41.11 11.90 10.35
C LYS A 3 40.05 11.87 11.46
N VAL A 4 40.44 11.52 12.69
CA VAL A 4 39.54 11.27 13.83
C VAL A 4 39.68 12.35 14.91
N TYR A 5 40.88 12.94 15.04
CA TYR A 5 41.16 14.02 15.99
C TYR A 5 41.31 15.35 15.23
N ASP A 6 40.55 16.37 15.61
CA ASP A 6 40.65 17.73 15.05
C ASP A 6 41.38 18.66 16.03
N PRO A 7 42.53 19.25 15.67
CA PRO A 7 43.26 20.20 16.52
C PRO A 7 42.48 21.44 16.95
N ASN A 8 41.37 21.76 16.27
CA ASN A 8 40.50 22.89 16.59
C ASN A 8 39.30 22.50 17.47
N ASN A 9 39.12 21.21 17.75
CA ASN A 9 38.07 20.71 18.63
C ASN A 9 38.59 20.67 20.08
N GLU A 10 37.96 21.41 20.98
CA GLU A 10 38.38 21.50 22.40
C GLU A 10 38.16 20.19 23.19
N GLU A 11 37.32 19.28 22.66
CA GLU A 11 37.06 17.97 23.26
C GLU A 11 38.11 16.91 22.86
N ASP A 12 38.89 17.16 21.81
CA ASP A 12 39.90 16.23 21.31
C ASP A 12 41.25 16.48 22.00
N ASP A 13 41.74 15.48 22.75
CA ASP A 13 43.05 15.56 23.39
C ASP A 13 44.17 15.25 22.39
N MET A 14 44.89 16.30 21.99
CA MET A 14 46.04 16.18 21.08
C MET A 14 47.20 15.36 21.66
N VAL A 15 47.34 15.31 22.99
CA VAL A 15 48.36 14.49 23.66
C VAL A 15 47.99 13.01 23.55
N GLU A 16 46.72 12.68 23.79
CA GLU A 16 46.21 11.32 23.65
C GLU A 16 46.43 10.78 22.23
N MET A 17 46.18 11.59 21.19
CA MET A 17 46.43 11.21 19.81
C MET A 17 47.91 10.88 19.53
N GLU A 18 48.84 11.67 20.09
CA GLU A 18 50.28 11.40 19.94
C GLU A 18 50.72 10.16 20.71
N GLU A 19 50.19 9.94 21.91
CA GLU A 19 50.42 8.71 22.67
C GLU A 19 49.92 7.48 21.92
N GLU A 20 48.71 7.54 21.34
CA GLU A 20 48.14 6.44 20.56
C GLU A 20 48.94 6.19 19.28
N ARG A 21 49.43 7.25 18.60
CA ARG A 21 50.35 7.12 17.48
C ARG A 21 51.63 6.39 17.88
N LEU A 22 52.19 6.74 19.05
CA LEU A 22 53.39 6.09 19.57
C LEU A 22 53.14 4.62 19.93
N ARG A 23 51.97 4.29 20.47
CA ARG A 23 51.56 2.90 20.72
C ARG A 23 51.42 2.10 19.42
N MET A 24 50.74 2.65 18.41
CA MET A 24 50.64 2.00 17.09
C MET A 24 52.04 1.77 16.48
N ARG A 25 52.94 2.75 16.60
CA ARG A 25 54.32 2.62 16.13
C ARG A 25 55.10 1.56 16.90
N GLU A 26 55.03 1.56 18.23
CA GLU A 26 55.72 0.61 19.09
C GLU A 26 55.23 -0.82 18.84
N HIS A 27 53.92 -0.98 18.67
CA HIS A 27 53.31 -2.25 18.33
C HIS A 27 53.87 -2.80 17.00
N VAL A 28 53.81 -2.00 15.92
CA VAL A 28 54.35 -2.40 14.61
C VAL A 28 55.84 -2.75 14.69
N MET A 29 56.64 -1.96 15.42
CA MET A 29 58.05 -2.27 15.61
C MET A 29 58.25 -3.60 16.34
N THR A 30 57.50 -3.85 17.41
CA THR A 30 57.60 -5.10 18.19
C THR A 30 57.26 -6.34 17.36
N GLU A 31 56.38 -6.20 16.37
CA GLU A 31 55.94 -7.31 15.52
C GLU A 31 56.82 -7.60 14.32
N VAL A 32 57.62 -6.63 13.88
CA VAL A 32 58.36 -6.68 12.60
C VAL A 32 59.88 -6.63 12.82
N ASP A 33 60.37 -5.82 13.76
CA ASP A 33 61.80 -5.74 14.11
C ASP A 33 62.20 -6.97 14.94
N LEU A 34 62.78 -7.96 14.25
CA LEU A 34 63.14 -9.24 14.86
C LEU A 34 64.46 -9.13 15.64
N ASN A 35 65.35 -8.25 15.18
CA ASN A 35 66.69 -8.10 15.73
C ASN A 35 66.75 -7.07 16.90
N ARG A 36 65.67 -6.28 17.08
CA ARG A 36 65.47 -5.25 18.11
C ARG A 36 66.43 -4.07 18.04
N ASP A 37 66.89 -3.72 16.85
CA ASP A 37 67.78 -2.57 16.61
C ASP A 37 67.02 -1.26 16.33
N ARG A 38 65.68 -1.29 16.39
CA ARG A 38 64.74 -0.18 16.10
C ARG A 38 64.74 0.25 14.64
N LEU A 39 65.30 -0.54 13.75
CA LEU A 39 65.20 -0.42 12.31
C LEU A 39 64.39 -1.61 11.78
N ILE A 40 63.85 -1.45 10.58
CA ILE A 40 63.19 -2.54 9.86
C ILE A 40 63.96 -2.69 8.57
N ASP A 41 64.63 -3.82 8.41
CA ASP A 41 65.27 -4.16 7.14
C ASP A 41 64.26 -4.75 6.13
N LEU A 42 64.67 -4.86 4.87
CA LEU A 42 63.80 -5.39 3.82
C LEU A 42 63.40 -6.85 4.09
N GLN A 43 64.29 -7.64 4.71
CA GLN A 43 64.03 -9.05 4.96
C GLN A 43 62.99 -9.24 6.07
N GLU A 44 63.08 -8.44 7.13
CA GLU A 44 62.10 -8.35 8.22
C GLU A 44 60.74 -7.92 7.68
N PHE A 45 60.70 -6.93 6.79
CA PHE A 45 59.47 -6.53 6.11
C PHE A 45 58.84 -7.69 5.31
N ILE A 46 59.62 -8.36 4.45
CA ILE A 46 59.11 -9.47 3.63
C ILE A 46 58.59 -10.61 4.53
N ARG A 47 59.35 -10.98 5.58
CA ARG A 47 58.91 -12.00 6.55
C ARG A 47 57.61 -11.62 7.26
N ALA A 48 57.41 -10.34 7.59
CA ALA A 48 56.17 -9.88 8.18
C ALA A 48 54.98 -10.00 7.22
N THR A 49 55.18 -9.77 5.92
CA THR A 49 54.14 -9.94 4.90
C THR A 49 53.79 -11.40 4.58
N GLU A 50 54.68 -12.34 4.92
CA GLU A 50 54.46 -13.78 4.76
C GLU A 50 53.74 -14.41 5.96
N LYS A 51 53.32 -13.62 6.96
CA LYS A 51 52.53 -14.12 8.09
C LYS A 51 51.21 -14.71 7.58
N ARG A 52 50.83 -15.83 8.19
CA ARG A 52 49.65 -16.63 7.82
C ARG A 52 48.35 -15.81 7.79
N GLU A 53 48.24 -14.82 8.67
CA GLU A 53 47.10 -13.89 8.76
C GLU A 53 46.86 -13.08 7.47
N PHE A 54 47.91 -12.85 6.66
CA PHE A 54 47.79 -12.17 5.37
C PHE A 54 47.63 -13.12 4.18
N LEU A 55 47.94 -14.41 4.38
CA LEU A 55 47.94 -15.42 3.32
C LEU A 55 46.66 -16.28 3.31
N GLU A 56 45.98 -16.40 4.46
CA GLU A 56 44.71 -17.12 4.53
C GLU A 56 43.59 -16.25 3.92
N PRO A 57 42.94 -16.70 2.83
CA PRO A 57 41.83 -15.96 2.20
C PRO A 57 40.56 -15.91 3.07
N ASP A 58 40.49 -16.70 4.15
CA ASP A 58 39.29 -16.93 4.97
C ASP A 58 39.06 -15.86 6.06
N GLY A 59 39.85 -14.80 6.13
CA GLY A 59 39.69 -13.78 7.19
C GLY A 59 38.40 -12.97 7.09
N TRP A 60 37.78 -12.90 5.91
CA TRP A 60 36.58 -12.11 5.63
C TRP A 60 35.68 -12.84 4.62
N GLU A 61 34.64 -13.51 5.09
CA GLU A 61 33.56 -13.99 4.24
C GLU A 61 32.71 -12.78 3.79
N THR A 62 32.38 -12.69 2.50
CA THR A 62 31.56 -11.57 2.04
C THR A 62 30.11 -11.79 2.47
N VAL A 63 29.43 -10.73 2.90
CA VAL A 63 27.99 -10.76 3.22
C VAL A 63 27.16 -11.24 2.01
N ALA A 64 27.71 -11.17 0.79
CA ALA A 64 27.08 -11.67 -0.42
C ALA A 64 27.14 -13.19 -0.58
N ASP A 65 28.11 -13.86 0.05
CA ASP A 65 28.27 -15.32 -0.03
C ASP A 65 27.34 -16.05 0.95
N GLN A 66 26.78 -15.35 1.94
CA GLN A 66 25.79 -15.90 2.85
C GLN A 66 24.38 -15.79 2.24
N PRO A 67 23.64 -16.90 2.09
CA PRO A 67 22.26 -16.85 1.64
C PRO A 67 21.43 -16.04 2.64
N ILE A 68 20.87 -14.92 2.17
CA ILE A 68 20.07 -13.98 2.98
C ILE A 68 18.80 -14.65 3.55
N TYR A 69 18.32 -15.68 2.86
CA TYR A 69 17.15 -16.46 3.25
C TYR A 69 17.50 -17.94 3.28
N THR A 70 16.95 -18.64 4.25
CA THR A 70 16.97 -20.10 4.31
C THR A 70 16.06 -20.70 3.24
N GLU A 71 16.32 -21.95 2.86
CA GLU A 71 15.49 -22.67 1.88
C GLU A 71 14.05 -22.83 2.41
N GLU A 72 13.89 -23.03 3.72
CA GLU A 72 12.59 -23.12 4.38
C GLU A 72 11.80 -21.80 4.27
N GLU A 73 12.45 -20.66 4.52
CA GLU A 73 11.82 -19.34 4.37
C GLU A 73 11.40 -19.08 2.92
N LEU A 74 12.22 -19.48 1.94
CA LEU A 74 11.89 -19.34 0.53
C LEU A 74 10.66 -20.17 0.16
N GLN A 75 10.58 -21.42 0.62
CA GLN A 75 9.43 -22.30 0.37
C GLN A 75 8.14 -21.79 1.01
N GLU A 76 8.22 -21.23 2.23
CA GLU A 76 7.08 -20.58 2.86
C GLU A 76 6.59 -19.37 2.05
N PHE A 77 7.52 -18.58 1.50
CA PHE A 77 7.19 -17.43 0.67
C PHE A 77 6.53 -17.84 -0.65
N GLU A 78 7.05 -18.87 -1.33
CA GLU A 78 6.43 -19.45 -2.53
C GLU A 78 5.00 -19.92 -2.25
N LYS A 79 4.79 -20.62 -1.14
CA LYS A 79 3.45 -21.06 -0.71
C LYS A 79 2.53 -19.87 -0.45
N GLN A 80 3.03 -18.81 0.19
CA GLN A 80 2.24 -17.62 0.47
C GLN A 80 1.85 -16.87 -0.81
N ILE A 81 2.72 -16.83 -1.82
CA ILE A 81 2.41 -16.26 -3.14
C ILE A 81 1.28 -17.05 -3.81
N LEU A 82 1.39 -18.37 -3.85
CA LEU A 82 0.36 -19.23 -4.47
C LEU A 82 -1.02 -19.05 -3.83
N GLN A 83 -1.07 -18.97 -2.50
CA GLN A 83 -2.32 -18.71 -1.77
C GLN A 83 -2.92 -17.34 -2.13
N GLN A 84 -2.10 -16.30 -2.16
CA GLN A 84 -2.54 -14.96 -2.51
C GLN A 84 -3.03 -14.87 -3.97
N GLU A 85 -2.35 -15.56 -4.89
CA GLU A 85 -2.77 -15.63 -6.29
C GLU A 85 -4.15 -16.29 -6.42
N GLU A 86 -4.39 -17.40 -5.70
CA GLU A 86 -5.68 -18.09 -5.70
C GLU A 86 -6.79 -17.19 -5.12
N GLU A 87 -6.52 -16.51 -4.01
CA GLU A 87 -7.48 -15.57 -3.42
C GLU A 87 -7.81 -14.40 -4.35
N LEU A 88 -6.80 -13.83 -5.00
CA LEU A 88 -6.97 -12.75 -5.97
C LEU A 88 -7.79 -13.22 -7.17
N LYS A 89 -7.52 -14.42 -7.68
CA LYS A 89 -8.28 -15.02 -8.77
C LYS A 89 -9.75 -15.23 -8.39
N ARG A 90 -10.03 -15.75 -7.19
CA ARG A 90 -11.39 -15.93 -6.70
C ARG A 90 -12.13 -14.59 -6.60
N LYS A 91 -11.49 -13.56 -6.04
CA LYS A 91 -12.06 -12.21 -5.96
C LYS A 91 -12.31 -11.61 -7.35
N ALA A 92 -11.41 -11.82 -8.30
CA ALA A 92 -11.59 -11.38 -9.67
C ALA A 92 -12.82 -12.04 -10.31
N ASP A 93 -12.96 -13.37 -10.17
CA ASP A 93 -14.12 -14.11 -10.68
C ASP A 93 -15.44 -13.65 -10.06
N GLU A 94 -15.47 -13.38 -8.76
CA GLU A 94 -16.63 -12.81 -8.05
C GLU A 94 -17.00 -11.43 -8.59
N LEU A 95 -16.00 -10.55 -8.78
CA LEU A 95 -16.21 -9.21 -9.35
C LEU A 95 -16.72 -9.27 -10.80
N TYR A 96 -16.22 -10.20 -11.61
CA TYR A 96 -16.71 -10.39 -12.97
C TYR A 96 -18.19 -10.77 -13.00
N ARG A 97 -18.61 -11.70 -12.12
CA ARG A 97 -20.02 -12.09 -11.99
C ARG A 97 -20.89 -10.93 -11.52
N GLN A 98 -20.45 -10.20 -10.50
CA GLN A 98 -21.18 -9.04 -9.99
C GLN A 98 -21.37 -7.96 -11.07
N ARG A 99 -20.34 -7.72 -11.90
CA ARG A 99 -20.43 -6.80 -13.03
C ARG A 99 -21.45 -7.27 -14.07
N GLU A 100 -21.46 -8.57 -14.39
CA GLU A 100 -22.42 -9.13 -15.34
C GLU A 100 -23.86 -9.01 -14.85
N ASP A 101 -24.10 -9.28 -13.57
CA ASP A 101 -25.44 -9.14 -12.98
C ASP A 101 -25.91 -7.69 -12.95
N LEU A 102 -25.04 -6.75 -12.57
CA LEU A 102 -25.33 -5.31 -12.63
C LEU A 102 -25.62 -4.85 -14.06
N GLN A 103 -24.88 -5.36 -15.04
CA GLN A 103 -25.12 -5.06 -16.45
C GLN A 103 -26.50 -5.55 -16.89
N LYS A 104 -26.87 -6.79 -16.56
CA LYS A 104 -28.21 -7.33 -16.85
C LYS A 104 -29.32 -6.50 -16.21
N GLN A 105 -29.13 -6.06 -14.96
CA GLN A 105 -30.09 -5.19 -14.29
C GLN A 105 -30.20 -3.83 -14.99
N HIS A 106 -29.08 -3.24 -15.41
CA HIS A 106 -29.08 -1.99 -16.15
C HIS A 106 -29.85 -2.11 -17.48
N GLU A 107 -29.57 -3.15 -18.25
CA GLU A 107 -30.25 -3.44 -19.52
C GLU A 107 -31.77 -3.64 -19.31
N TYR A 108 -32.16 -4.38 -18.27
CA TYR A 108 -33.58 -4.59 -17.92
C TYR A 108 -34.30 -3.29 -17.58
N ILE A 109 -33.72 -2.44 -16.73
CA ILE A 109 -34.30 -1.15 -16.34
C ILE A 109 -34.39 -0.22 -17.55
N GLN A 110 -33.37 -0.22 -18.42
CA GLN A 110 -33.36 0.58 -19.63
C GLN A 110 -34.48 0.15 -20.60
N ALA A 111 -34.70 -1.15 -20.76
CA ALA A 111 -35.78 -1.68 -21.58
C ALA A 111 -37.17 -1.27 -21.03
N GLN A 112 -37.41 -1.43 -19.71
CA GLN A 112 -38.65 -0.97 -19.09
C GLN A 112 -38.88 0.54 -19.28
N LYS A 113 -37.84 1.35 -19.13
CA LYS A 113 -37.92 2.80 -19.33
C LYS A 113 -38.33 3.14 -20.77
N GLN A 114 -37.76 2.46 -21.76
CA GLN A 114 -38.09 2.68 -23.17
C GLN A 114 -39.53 2.26 -23.48
N GLU A 115 -40.00 1.13 -22.94
CA GLU A 115 -41.37 0.68 -23.10
C GLU A 115 -42.37 1.69 -22.49
N LEU A 116 -42.12 2.14 -21.25
CA LEU A 116 -42.95 3.15 -20.60
C LEU A 116 -42.97 4.46 -21.39
N GLN A 117 -41.82 4.91 -21.90
CA GLN A 117 -41.73 6.11 -22.72
C GLN A 117 -42.55 5.99 -24.01
N GLN A 118 -42.51 4.83 -24.68
CA GLN A 118 -43.36 4.56 -25.84
C GLN A 118 -44.86 4.61 -25.49
N VAL A 119 -45.27 4.00 -24.36
CA VAL A 119 -46.68 4.01 -23.92
C VAL A 119 -47.17 5.43 -23.62
N VAL A 120 -46.35 6.24 -22.94
CA VAL A 120 -46.66 7.64 -22.65
C VAL A 120 -46.82 8.44 -23.95
N GLN A 121 -45.91 8.27 -24.92
CA GLN A 121 -45.97 8.99 -26.19
C GLN A 121 -47.20 8.60 -27.03
N GLN A 122 -47.57 7.32 -27.04
CA GLN A 122 -48.81 6.87 -27.70
C GLN A 122 -50.06 7.46 -27.03
N MET A 123 -50.09 7.51 -25.69
CA MET A 123 -51.20 8.11 -24.95
C MET A 123 -51.35 9.61 -25.27
N GLU A 124 -50.23 10.33 -25.37
CA GLU A 124 -50.21 11.74 -25.71
C GLU A 124 -50.75 11.99 -27.13
N GLN A 125 -50.31 11.22 -28.13
CA GLN A 125 -50.85 11.32 -29.50
C GLN A 125 -52.36 11.09 -29.54
N LYS A 126 -52.84 10.04 -28.85
CA LYS A 126 -54.28 9.72 -28.78
C LYS A 126 -55.10 10.84 -28.11
N LYS A 127 -54.50 11.55 -27.13
CA LYS A 127 -55.11 12.70 -26.47
C LYS A 127 -55.19 13.94 -27.39
N LEU A 128 -54.22 14.16 -28.28
CA LEU A 128 -54.28 15.23 -29.27
C LEU A 128 -55.33 14.96 -30.35
N GLU A 129 -55.47 13.72 -30.84
CA GLU A 129 -56.50 13.37 -31.82
C GLU A 129 -57.93 13.49 -31.27
N GLN A 130 -58.11 13.32 -29.97
CA GLN A 130 -59.43 13.45 -29.33
C GLN A 130 -59.79 14.92 -28.97
N GLN A 131 -58.86 15.86 -29.10
CA GLN A 131 -59.12 17.31 -28.97
C GLN A 131 -59.34 17.93 -30.36
N GLN A 132 -60.46 17.60 -31.00
CA GLN A 132 -61.05 18.50 -32.01
C GLN A 132 -61.80 19.65 -31.30
N PRO A 133 -61.77 20.88 -31.83
CA PRO A 133 -62.46 22.02 -31.24
C PRO A 133 -63.97 21.92 -31.48
N VAL A 134 -64.74 21.75 -30.40
CA VAL A 134 -66.19 22.02 -30.39
C VAL A 134 -66.43 23.52 -30.11
N PRO A 135 -67.38 24.17 -30.80
CA PRO A 135 -67.61 25.63 -30.75
C PRO A 135 -68.16 26.10 -29.39
N PRO A 136 -68.09 27.42 -29.09
CA PRO A 136 -68.38 27.94 -27.75
C PRO A 136 -69.89 28.08 -27.52
N ALA A 137 -70.38 27.49 -26.42
CA ALA A 137 -71.62 27.88 -25.78
C ALA A 137 -71.39 27.94 -24.27
N VAL A 138 -71.56 29.14 -23.72
CA VAL A 138 -71.56 29.47 -22.28
C VAL A 138 -73.01 29.59 -21.79
N PRO A 139 -73.28 29.79 -20.50
CA PRO A 139 -73.14 28.85 -19.38
C PRO A 139 -74.50 28.71 -18.63
N ASP A 140 -74.66 27.74 -17.70
CA ASP A 140 -75.25 27.99 -16.37
C ASP A 140 -75.44 26.72 -15.51
N ALA A 141 -75.57 26.98 -14.19
CA ALA A 141 -76.11 26.14 -13.13
C ALA A 141 -75.17 25.15 -12.39
N ASN A 142 -74.39 25.75 -11.49
CA ASN A 142 -74.30 25.43 -10.05
C ASN A 142 -75.24 24.31 -9.52
N PHE A 143 -74.70 23.24 -8.93
CA PHE A 143 -75.26 22.66 -7.70
C PHE A 143 -74.23 21.84 -6.91
N GLN A 144 -74.39 21.92 -5.59
CA GLN A 144 -73.43 21.61 -4.55
C GLN A 144 -73.78 20.28 -3.81
N GLN A 145 -72.73 19.55 -3.42
CA GLN A 145 -72.55 18.83 -2.15
C GLN A 145 -73.00 17.36 -1.94
N GLY A 146 -72.06 16.60 -1.34
CA GLY A 146 -72.25 15.38 -0.52
C GLY A 146 -71.70 14.11 -1.19
N GLY A 147 -70.76 13.32 -0.65
CA GLY A 147 -70.01 13.27 0.60
C GLY A 147 -69.18 11.96 0.61
N ASP A 148 -68.06 11.96 1.35
CA ASP A 148 -67.24 10.83 1.84
C ASP A 148 -66.58 9.83 0.84
N GLN A 149 -65.25 9.77 0.80
CA GLN A 149 -64.38 9.10 1.80
C GLN A 149 -62.88 9.36 1.52
N ALA A 150 -62.15 9.60 2.63
CA ALA A 150 -60.75 9.29 2.97
C ALA A 150 -59.74 8.96 1.84
N VAL A 151 -58.54 9.52 1.75
CA VAL A 151 -57.51 9.72 2.78
C VAL A 151 -56.53 10.82 2.37
N HIS A 152 -56.20 11.66 3.35
CA HIS A 152 -55.13 12.64 3.32
C HIS A 152 -53.84 11.97 3.83
N LEU A 153 -52.74 12.02 3.07
CA LEU A 153 -51.45 12.52 3.58
C LEU A 153 -50.44 12.64 2.44
N GLY A 154 -50.13 13.88 2.06
CA GLY A 154 -48.83 14.19 1.48
C GLY A 154 -47.76 14.09 2.57
N SER A 155 -46.54 13.73 2.16
CA SER A 155 -45.26 14.26 2.65
C SER A 155 -44.17 13.25 2.29
N GLN A 156 -43.48 13.52 1.19
CA GLN A 156 -42.18 12.92 0.91
C GLN A 156 -41.18 13.54 1.88
N GLN A 157 -40.60 12.71 2.75
CA GLN A 157 -39.38 13.03 3.49
C GLN A 157 -38.43 11.81 3.35
N PRO A 158 -37.13 12.03 3.05
CA PRO A 158 -36.19 10.95 2.75
C PRO A 158 -35.72 10.24 4.04
N LEU A 159 -35.52 8.93 3.94
CA LEU A 159 -35.00 8.08 5.02
C LEU A 159 -33.50 8.37 5.30
N PRO A 160 -33.04 8.21 6.56
CA PRO A 160 -31.67 8.53 6.97
C PRO A 160 -30.66 7.40 6.66
N PRO A 161 -29.35 7.69 6.67
CA PRO A 161 -28.28 6.73 6.42
C PRO A 161 -28.14 5.70 7.56
N GLY A 162 -28.07 4.42 7.20
CA GLY A 162 -27.78 3.32 8.11
C GLY A 162 -26.39 3.42 8.73
N HIS A 163 -26.34 3.20 10.04
CA HIS A 163 -25.14 3.11 10.87
C HIS A 163 -24.23 1.93 10.46
N LEU A 164 -22.93 2.22 10.44
CA LEU A 164 -21.83 1.26 10.57
C LEU A 164 -21.71 0.80 12.03
N PRO A 165 -21.44 -0.48 12.31
CA PRO A 165 -20.74 -0.88 13.53
C PRO A 165 -19.24 -1.01 13.27
N GLU A 166 -18.50 -0.11 13.92
CA GLU A 166 -17.42 -0.41 14.87
C GLU A 166 -16.24 -1.34 14.49
N ALA A 167 -15.06 -0.70 14.46
CA ALA A 167 -13.76 -1.08 15.03
C ALA A 167 -13.11 -2.44 14.76
N GLY A 168 -11.85 -2.36 14.33
CA GLY A 168 -10.87 -3.46 14.40
C GLY A 168 -9.55 -3.09 13.73
N VAL A 169 -8.81 -2.14 14.30
CA VAL A 169 -7.41 -1.85 13.92
C VAL A 169 -6.53 -2.91 14.61
N PRO A 170 -5.72 -3.72 13.90
CA PRO A 170 -4.67 -4.47 14.56
C PRO A 170 -3.48 -3.53 14.82
N GLN A 171 -3.25 -3.23 16.09
CA GLN A 171 -2.01 -2.63 16.58
C GLN A 171 -0.85 -3.59 16.37
N SER A 172 0.24 -3.02 15.86
CA SER A 172 1.61 -3.52 15.92
C SER A 172 2.05 -3.83 17.36
N HIS A 173 2.61 -5.01 17.59
CA HIS A 173 3.41 -5.31 18.79
C HIS A 173 4.89 -5.45 18.42
N PRO A 174 5.82 -5.04 19.31
CA PRO A 174 7.26 -5.15 19.11
C PRO A 174 7.80 -6.53 19.49
N VAL A 175 8.92 -6.87 18.87
CA VAL A 175 9.67 -8.13 18.97
C VAL A 175 10.51 -8.20 20.26
N PRO A 176 10.69 -9.36 20.91
CA PRO A 176 11.74 -9.61 21.90
C PRO A 176 13.08 -10.00 21.28
#